data_AF-C9MV38-F1
#
_entry.id   AF-C9MV38-F1
#
_cell.length_a   1.000
_cell.length_b   1.000
_cell.length_c   1.000
_cell.angle_alpha   90.00
_cell.angle_beta   90.00
_cell.angle_gamma   90.00
#
_symmetry.space_group_name_H-M   'P 1'
#
loop_
_entity.id
_entity.type
_entity.pdbx_description
1 polymer ?
#
loop_
_entity_poly.entity_id
_entity_poly.type
_entity_poly.pdbx_seq_one_letter_code
_entity_poly.pdbx_strand_id
1 'polypeptide(L)' 'MIKHAEIYKIKIENEIRFIAKVFIDREEIRKESFSSPIFEETAKHVLKDCVISSYIGMTETEGKC' A
#
# COMPACT_ATOMS: atom_id res chain seq x y z
N MET A 1 4.03 -11.42 -5.48
CA MET A 1 3.50 -11.89 -4.20
C MET A 1 3.82 -10.90 -3.10
N ILE A 2 2.80 -10.55 -2.34
CA ILE A 2 2.92 -9.76 -1.11
C ILE A 2 3.71 -10.60 -0.10
N LYS A 3 4.77 -10.03 0.49
CA LYS A 3 5.55 -10.70 1.53
C LYS A 3 4.85 -10.64 2.87
N HIS A 4 4.40 -9.45 3.25
CA HIS A 4 3.58 -9.24 4.43
C HIS A 4 2.87 -7.89 4.32
N ALA A 5 1.88 -7.69 5.19
CA ALA A 5 1.16 -6.44 5.30
C ALA A 5 0.95 -6.10 6.77
N GLU A 6 1.01 -4.82 7.06
CA GLU A 6 0.77 -4.26 8.38
C GLU A 6 -0.42 -3.30 8.30
N ILE A 7 -1.33 -3.39 9.26
CA ILE A 7 -2.49 -2.53 9.32
C ILE A 7 -2.48 -1.82 10.66
N TYR A 8 -2.41 -0.49 10.60
CA TYR A 8 -2.40 0.38 11.76
C TYR A 8 -3.74 1.07 11.86
N LYS A 9 -4.36 0.98 13.04
CA LYS A 9 -5.56 1.73 13.38
C LYS A 9 -5.15 3.02 14.08
N ILE A 10 -5.62 4.15 13.57
CA ILE A 10 -5.41 5.48 14.15
C ILE A 10 -6.76 6.05 14.51
N LYS A 11 -6.88 6.59 15.72
CA LYS A 11 -8.06 7.35 16.13
C LYS A 11 -7.64 8.81 16.27
N ILE A 12 -8.25 9.68 15.47
CA ILE A 12 -8.04 11.13 15.53
C ILE A 12 -9.39 11.75 15.87
N GLU A 13 -9.47 12.40 17.04
CA GLU A 13 -10.73 12.92 17.57
C GLU A 13 -11.83 11.83 17.57
N ASN A 14 -12.84 11.99 16.71
CA ASN A 14 -13.95 11.05 16.53
C ASN A 14 -13.88 10.21 15.25
N GLU A 15 -12.81 10.36 14.45
CA GLU A 15 -12.61 9.57 13.24
C GLU A 15 -11.68 8.39 13.50
N ILE A 16 -11.98 7.26 12.85
CA ILE A 16 -11.10 6.09 12.79
C ILE A 16 -10.52 6.04 11.39
N ARG A 17 -9.19 6.03 11.30
CA ARG A 17 -8.44 5.88 10.05
C ARG A 17 -7.60 4.62 10.11
N PHE A 18 -7.39 4.01 8.95
CA PHE A 18 -6.55 2.84 8.80
C PHE A 18 -5.40 3.16 7.85
N ILE A 19 -4.19 2.77 8.24
CA ILE A 19 -3.02 2.82 7.37
C ILE A 19 -2.61 1.38 7.08
N ALA A 20 -2.68 0.99 5.81
CA ALA A 20 -2.17 -0.29 5.35
C ALA A 20 -0.78 -0.08 4.73
N LYS A 21 0.24 -0.70 5.31
CA LYS A 21 1.57 -0.82 4.70
C LYS A 21 1.69 -2.21 4.10
N VAL A 22 1.93 -2.30 2.80
CA VAL A 22 2.02 -3.58 2.08
C VAL A 22 3.42 -3.71 1.52
N PHE A 23 4.13 -4.77 1.93
CA PHE A 23 5.48 -5.05 1.46
C PHE A 23 5.41 -6.07 0.34
N ILE A 24 5.85 -5.65 -0.84
CA ILE A 24 5.83 -6.45 -2.05
C ILE A 24 7.26 -6.90 -2.33
N ASP A 25 7.42 -8.14 -2.80
CA ASP A 25 8.75 -8.62 -3.15
C ASP A 25 9.36 -7.83 -4.32
N ARG A 26 10.68 -7.63 -4.27
CA ARG A 26 11.42 -6.82 -5.26
C ARG A 26 11.29 -7.36 -6.68
N GLU A 27 11.23 -8.68 -6.82
CA GLU A 27 11.06 -9.36 -8.10
C GLU A 27 9.73 -9.02 -8.79
N GLU A 28 8.70 -8.69 -8.02
CA GLU A 28 7.36 -8.39 -8.54
C GLU A 28 7.23 -6.94 -8.98
N ILE A 29 7.95 -6.05 -8.28
CA ILE A 29 8.14 -4.66 -8.71
C ILE A 29 8.91 -4.64 -10.03
N ARG A 30 9.96 -5.47 -10.17
CA ARG A 30 10.77 -5.60 -11.39
C ARG A 30 10.01 -6.15 -12.60
N LYS A 31 9.05 -7.05 -12.37
CA LYS A 31 8.19 -7.59 -13.43
C LYS A 31 7.05 -6.65 -13.83
N GLU A 32 6.98 -5.44 -13.23
CA GLU A 32 5.90 -4.46 -13.39
C GLU A 32 4.49 -5.01 -13.11
N SER A 33 4.38 -6.25 -12.65
CA SER A 33 3.13 -6.93 -12.36
C SER A 33 2.43 -6.31 -11.15
N PHE A 34 3.21 -5.66 -10.28
CA PHE A 34 2.76 -4.84 -9.17
C PHE A 34 3.20 -3.38 -9.35
N SER A 35 2.75 -2.76 -10.44
CA SER A 35 2.91 -1.31 -10.61
C SER A 35 1.94 -0.53 -9.73
N SER A 36 2.38 0.66 -9.32
CA SER A 36 1.58 1.61 -8.54
C SER A 36 0.15 1.82 -9.06
N PRO A 37 -0.07 2.13 -10.36
CA PRO A 37 -1.43 2.39 -10.86
C PRO A 37 -2.33 1.14 -10.84
N ILE A 38 -1.79 -0.05 -11.11
CA ILE A 38 -2.58 -1.31 -11.08
C ILE A 38 -3.06 -1.60 -9.65
N PHE A 39 -2.16 -1.42 -8.68
CA PHE A 39 -2.51 -1.63 -7.29
C PHE A 39 -3.53 -0.60 -6.79
N GLU A 40 -3.37 0.68 -7.16
CA GLU A 40 -4.31 1.74 -6.79
C GLU A 40 -5.73 1.47 -7.32
N GLU A 41 -5.86 1.09 -8.60
CA GLU A 41 -7.16 0.73 -9.18
C GLU A 41 -7.76 -0.52 -8.53
N THR A 42 -6.94 -1.51 -8.21
CA THR A 42 -7.38 -2.69 -7.46
C THR A 42 -7.87 -2.31 -6.07
N ALA A 43 -7.15 -1.43 -5.37
CA ALA A 43 -7.53 -0.95 -4.05
C ALA A 43 -8.88 -0.21 -4.10
N LYS A 44 -9.11 0.65 -5.11
CA LYS A 44 -10.41 1.31 -5.32
C LYS A 44 -11.54 0.30 -5.56
N HIS A 45 -11.25 -0.79 -6.29
CA HIS A 45 -12.27 -1.80 -6.58
C HIS A 45 -12.62 -2.66 -5.36
N VAL A 46 -11.65 -2.98 -4.51
CA VAL A 46 -11.85 -3.79 -3.30
C VAL A 46 -12.45 -2.94 -2.17
N LEU A 47 -11.97 -1.71 -2.02
CA LEU A 47 -12.34 -0.80 -0.95
C LEU A 47 -13.44 0.18 -1.40
N LYS A 48 -14.44 -0.29 -2.15
CA LYS A 48 -15.54 0.55 -2.68
C LYS A 48 -16.27 1.35 -1.60
N ASP A 49 -16.39 0.79 -0.40
CA ASP A 49 -17.09 1.41 0.72
C ASP A 49 -16.16 2.29 1.58
N CYS A 50 -14.89 2.44 1.21
CA CYS A 50 -13.90 3.23 1.95
C CYS A 50 -13.41 4.42 1.13
N VAL A 51 -13.17 5.54 1.81
CA VAL A 51 -12.52 6.71 1.19
C VAL A 51 -11.01 6.54 1.30
N ILE A 52 -10.33 6.31 0.18
CA ILE A 52 -8.87 6.30 0.12
C ILE A 52 -8.38 7.75 0.16
N SER A 53 -7.83 8.18 1.29
CA SER A 53 -7.37 9.56 1.47
C SER A 53 -6.00 9.84 0.85
N SER A 54 -5.14 8.82 0.77
CA SER A 54 -3.77 8.94 0.24
C SER A 54 -3.25 7.57 -0.17
N TYR A 55 -2.42 7.56 -1.21
CA TYR A 55 -1.69 6.39 -1.67
C TYR A 55 -0.24 6.78 -1.92
N ILE A 56 0.71 6.01 -1.37
CA ILE A 56 2.14 6.26 -1.50
C ILE A 56 2.81 4.96 -1.93
N GLY A 57 3.32 4.93 -3.16
CA GLY A 57 4.21 3.89 -3.64
C GLY A 57 5.67 4.32 -3.43
N MET A 58 6.44 3.52 -2.69
CA MET A 58 7.88 3.74 -2.53
C MET A 58 8.63 2.44 -2.80
N THR A 59 9.80 2.54 -3.43
CA THR A 59 10.74 1.42 -3.54
C THR A 59 11.83 1.66 -2.51
N GLU A 60 11.94 0.79 -1.51
CA GLU A 60 13.08 0.81 -0.60
C GLU A 60 14.32 0.32 -1.36
N THR A 61 15.31 1.19 -1.51
CA THR A 61 16.65 0.81 -1.91
C THR A 61 17.52 0.76 -0.67
N GLU A 62 18.24 -0.34 -0.45
CA GLU A 62 19.28 -0.40 0.57
C GLU A 62 20.24 0.79 0.34
N GLY A 63 20.23 1.75 1.26
CA GLY A 63 21.19 2.83 1.23
C GLY A 63 22.57 2.21 1.35
N LYS A 64 23.35 2.21 0.26
CA LYS A 64 24.76 1.85 0.33
C LYS A 64 25.44 2.92 1.20
N CYS A 65 25.78 2.55 2.43
CA CYS A 65 26.75 3.27 3.24
C CYS A 65 28.12 3.27 2.56
#